data_AF-A0A2U3LR95-F1
#
_entry.id   AF-A0A2U3LR95-F1
#
_cell.length_a   1.000
_cell.length_b   1.000
_cell.length_c   1.000
_cell.angle_alpha   90.00
_cell.angle_beta   90.00
_cell.angle_gamma   90.00
#
_symmetry.space_group_name_H-M   'P 1'
#
loop_
_entity.id
_entity.type
_entity.pdbx_description
1 polymer ?
#
loop_
_entity_poly.entity_id
_entity_poly.type
_entity_poly.pdbx_seq_one_letter_code
_entity_poly.pdbx_strand_id
1 'polypeptide(L)'
;MYRERRKDGSLCEPAVFLKTASDEAAAQFSADGHYVVYVSDESGRNEVYVRDFPSAANKWQISANGGIAPRWRPDGKEIFFVEQPRLMAVRVTTRPVFSCGAPARLFESRYLRSVSASGVNVYPQYDVSSDSKRFVILDRPAGEQPLSIHVVHNWFEEFRGK
;
A
#
# COMPACT_ATOMS: atom_id res chain seq x y z
N MET A 1 -2.81 8.26 14.65
CA MET A 1 -1.96 8.53 15.84
C MET A 1 -0.76 7.60 15.80
N TYR A 2 0.36 7.96 16.42
CA TYR A 2 1.55 7.11 16.57
C TYR A 2 2.08 7.17 18.00
N ARG A 3 2.93 6.21 18.37
CA ARG A 3 3.66 6.19 19.65
C ARG A 3 5.11 5.83 19.38
N GLU A 4 6.02 6.57 19.99
CA GLU A 4 7.44 6.20 20.02
C GLU A 4 7.73 5.32 21.24
N ARG A 5 8.78 4.50 21.13
CA ARG A 5 9.28 3.71 22.25
C ARG A 5 10.46 4.43 22.87
N ARG A 6 10.41 4.64 24.19
CA ARG A 6 11.51 5.16 24.98
C ARG A 6 12.67 4.16 25.03
N LYS A 7 13.87 4.63 25.41
CA LYS A 7 15.06 3.77 25.55
C LYS A 7 14.87 2.61 26.54
N ASP A 8 13.99 2.79 27.52
CA ASP A 8 13.64 1.77 28.53
C ASP A 8 12.57 0.76 28.05
N GLY A 9 12.11 0.87 26.81
CA GLY A 9 11.09 0.00 26.22
C GLY A 9 9.65 0.42 26.49
N SER A 10 9.40 1.42 27.32
CA SER A 10 8.06 1.98 27.55
C SER A 10 7.58 2.78 26.34
N LEU A 11 6.26 2.89 26.15
CA LEU A 11 5.68 3.70 25.09
C LEU A 11 5.47 5.14 25.57
N CYS A 12 5.78 6.10 24.70
CA CYS A 12 5.36 7.48 24.86
C CYS A 12 3.83 7.61 24.70
N GLU A 13 3.30 8.76 25.10
CA GLU A 13 1.90 9.10 24.86
C GLU A 13 1.59 9.15 23.34
N PRO A 14 0.35 8.80 22.94
CA PRO A 14 -0.04 8.88 21.55
C PRO A 14 -0.01 10.32 21.02
N ALA A 15 0.66 10.52 19.90
CA ALA A 15 0.64 11.77 19.16
C ALA A 15 -0.21 11.65 17.89
N VAL A 16 -0.89 12.74 17.52
CA VAL A 16 -1.53 12.84 16.20
C VAL A 16 -0.44 13.00 15.14
N PHE A 17 -0.46 12.15 14.12
CA PHE A 17 0.50 12.22 13.01
C PHE A 17 0.04 13.21 11.93
N LEU A 18 -1.20 13.04 11.47
CA LEU A 18 -1.79 13.83 10.40
C LEU A 18 -3.24 14.14 10.78
N LYS A 19 -3.67 15.38 10.53
CA LYS A 19 -5.04 15.85 10.70
C LYS A 19 -5.37 16.76 9.53
N THR A 20 -6.20 16.28 8.60
CA THR A 20 -6.70 17.08 7.47
C THR A 20 -8.23 17.04 7.44
N ALA A 21 -8.83 17.63 6.41
CA ALA A 21 -10.27 17.54 6.15
C ALA A 21 -10.66 16.31 5.31
N SER A 22 -9.67 15.56 4.83
CA SER A 22 -9.83 14.36 4.02
C SER A 22 -9.85 13.10 4.88
N ASP A 23 -10.37 12.02 4.32
CA ASP A 23 -10.34 10.71 4.95
C ASP A 23 -9.00 10.03 4.62
N GLU A 24 -8.23 9.69 5.65
CA GLU A 24 -7.00 8.89 5.51
C GLU A 24 -7.13 7.49 6.11
N ALA A 25 -6.67 6.49 5.38
CA ALA A 25 -6.79 5.09 5.77
C ALA A 25 -5.62 4.23 5.28
N ALA A 26 -5.61 2.96 5.74
CA ALA A 26 -4.67 1.92 5.31
C ALA A 26 -3.17 2.28 5.42
N ALA A 27 -2.82 3.14 6.38
CA ALA A 27 -1.47 3.64 6.58
C ALA A 27 -0.47 2.52 6.96
N GLN A 28 0.71 2.53 6.34
CA GLN A 28 1.81 1.59 6.60
C GLN A 28 3.17 2.27 6.53
N PHE A 29 4.02 1.96 7.51
CA PHE A 29 5.39 2.47 7.56
C PHE A 29 6.29 1.77 6.53
N SER A 30 7.22 2.53 5.95
CA SER A 30 8.37 1.96 5.24
C SER A 30 9.25 1.15 6.21
N ALA A 31 10.00 0.18 5.68
CA ALA A 31 10.88 -0.67 6.49
C ALA A 31 11.95 0.13 7.25
N ASP A 32 12.34 1.30 6.74
CA ASP A 32 13.27 2.21 7.39
C ASP A 32 12.62 3.23 8.34
N GLY A 33 11.28 3.21 8.47
CA GLY A 33 10.52 4.03 9.40
C GLY A 33 10.41 5.51 9.05
N HIS A 34 10.97 5.95 7.92
CA HIS A 34 11.02 7.37 7.54
C HIS A 34 9.82 7.83 6.72
N TYR A 35 8.98 6.91 6.24
CA TYR A 35 7.85 7.21 5.36
C TYR A 35 6.61 6.43 5.76
N VAL A 36 5.45 7.01 5.48
CA VAL A 36 4.16 6.33 5.57
C VAL A 36 3.51 6.35 4.19
N VAL A 37 3.12 5.16 3.70
CA VAL A 37 2.19 5.04 2.57
C VAL A 37 0.77 4.97 3.11
N TYR A 38 -0.19 5.64 2.48
CA TYR A 38 -1.58 5.68 2.93
C TYR A 38 -2.53 5.95 1.77
N VAL A 39 -3.81 5.69 1.98
CA VAL A 39 -4.90 6.08 1.08
C VAL A 39 -5.49 7.39 1.57
N SER A 40 -5.77 8.31 0.66
CA SER A 40 -6.53 9.52 0.95
C SER A 40 -7.47 9.89 -0.20
N ASP A 41 -8.61 10.48 0.16
CA ASP A 41 -9.58 11.03 -0.79
C ASP A 41 -9.36 12.52 -1.12
N GLU A 42 -8.22 13.11 -0.71
CA GLU A 42 -7.91 14.54 -0.88
C GLU A 42 -7.97 15.06 -2.32
N SER A 43 -7.98 14.16 -3.32
CA SER A 43 -8.12 14.51 -4.74
C SER A 43 -9.57 14.44 -5.26
N GLY A 44 -10.54 14.17 -4.37
CA GLY A 44 -11.93 13.85 -4.69
C GLY A 44 -12.18 12.36 -4.98
N ARG A 45 -11.14 11.52 -4.90
CA ARG A 45 -11.21 10.06 -4.98
C ARG A 45 -10.05 9.44 -4.21
N ASN A 46 -10.21 8.16 -3.84
CA ASN A 46 -9.14 7.39 -3.20
C ASN A 46 -7.91 7.30 -4.09
N GLU A 47 -6.80 7.82 -3.59
CA GLU A 47 -5.48 7.71 -4.17
C GLU A 47 -4.46 7.29 -3.10
N VAL A 48 -3.38 6.68 -3.54
CA VAL A 48 -2.24 6.31 -2.70
C VAL A 48 -1.26 7.46 -2.65
N TYR A 49 -0.84 7.80 -1.45
CA TYR A 49 0.17 8.82 -1.18
C TYR A 49 1.27 8.25 -0.30
N VAL A 50 2.45 8.86 -0.40
CA VAL A 50 3.53 8.73 0.57
C VAL A 50 3.77 10.08 1.21
N ARG A 51 4.07 10.08 2.51
CA ARG A 51 4.46 11.26 3.27
C ARG A 51 5.62 10.91 4.19
N ASP A 52 6.51 11.87 4.43
CA ASP A 52 7.60 11.64 5.38
C ASP A 52 7.07 11.53 6.82
N PHE A 53 7.83 10.83 7.64
CA PHE A 53 7.54 10.60 9.05
C PHE A 53 8.80 10.86 9.89
N PRO A 54 8.68 11.52 11.06
CA PRO A 54 7.44 12.01 11.68
C PRO A 54 7.03 13.42 11.21
N SER A 55 7.83 14.12 10.41
CA SER A 55 7.63 15.57 10.18
C SER A 55 6.41 15.91 9.33
N ALA A 56 5.95 14.97 8.49
CA ALA A 56 4.82 15.13 7.58
C ALA A 56 4.96 16.31 6.61
N ALA A 57 6.18 16.81 6.37
CA ALA A 57 6.44 18.05 5.63
C ALA A 57 6.26 17.90 4.11
N ASN A 58 6.54 16.72 3.57
CA ASN A 58 6.59 16.40 2.16
C ASN A 58 5.57 15.30 1.84
N LYS A 59 4.96 15.39 0.66
CA LYS A 59 3.96 14.44 0.17
C LYS A 59 4.21 14.13 -1.29
N TRP A 60 4.02 12.86 -1.65
CA TRP A 60 4.11 12.37 -3.02
C TRP A 60 2.86 11.57 -3.35
N GLN A 61 2.22 11.90 -4.46
CA GLN A 61 1.11 11.12 -5.00
C GLN A 61 1.68 9.93 -5.77
N ILE A 62 1.26 8.72 -5.40
CA ILE A 62 1.75 7.46 -5.99
C ILE A 62 0.81 6.99 -7.10
N SER A 63 -0.50 7.19 -6.95
CA SER A 63 -1.50 6.81 -7.95
C SER A 63 -2.27 8.03 -8.46
N ALA A 64 -2.64 8.00 -9.73
CA ALA A 64 -3.29 9.12 -10.42
C ALA A 64 -4.57 8.71 -11.18
N ASN A 65 -5.03 7.47 -11.04
CA ASN A 65 -6.24 6.94 -11.69
C ASN A 65 -7.09 6.10 -10.72
N GLY A 66 -6.98 6.39 -9.43
CA GLY A 66 -7.52 5.60 -8.33
C GLY A 66 -6.47 4.67 -7.75
N GLY A 67 -6.51 4.51 -6.42
CA GLY A 67 -5.58 3.65 -5.72
C GLY A 67 -6.03 3.31 -4.32
N ILE A 68 -5.96 2.03 -3.97
CA ILE A 68 -6.27 1.52 -2.64
C ILE A 68 -5.27 0.43 -2.24
N ALA A 69 -5.37 -0.08 -1.00
CA ALA A 69 -4.65 -1.26 -0.55
C ALA A 69 -3.12 -1.19 -0.75
N PRO A 70 -2.45 -0.09 -0.34
CA PRO A 70 -1.03 0.04 -0.56
C PRO A 70 -0.24 -0.97 0.30
N ARG A 71 0.87 -1.48 -0.24
CA ARG A 71 1.85 -2.32 0.49
C ARG A 71 3.26 -1.94 0.07
N TRP A 72 4.15 -1.75 1.02
CA TRP A 72 5.59 -1.73 0.71
C TRP A 72 6.03 -3.13 0.32
N ARG A 73 6.92 -3.22 -0.67
CA ARG A 73 7.73 -4.41 -0.86
C ARG A 73 8.65 -4.57 0.37
N PRO A 74 8.92 -5.80 0.85
CA PRO A 74 9.73 -6.01 2.05
C PRO A 74 11.12 -5.35 2.04
N ASP A 75 11.72 -5.16 0.87
CA ASP A 75 13.02 -4.50 0.71
C ASP A 75 12.94 -2.97 0.63
N GLY A 76 11.73 -2.38 0.68
CA GLY A 76 11.48 -0.94 0.65
C GLY A 76 11.67 -0.26 -0.72
N LYS A 77 11.89 -1.01 -1.80
CA LYS A 77 12.22 -0.44 -3.13
C LYS A 77 11.02 -0.31 -4.08
N GLU A 78 9.88 -0.87 -3.70
CA GLU A 78 8.64 -0.79 -4.46
C GLU A 78 7.44 -0.60 -3.53
N ILE A 79 6.41 0.05 -4.06
CA ILE A 79 5.08 0.13 -3.45
C ILE A 79 4.12 -0.55 -4.41
N PHE A 80 3.35 -1.50 -3.89
CA PHE A 80 2.22 -2.10 -4.56
C PHE A 80 0.94 -1.41 -4.15
N PHE A 81 -0.02 -1.31 -5.07
CA PHE A 81 -1.37 -0.83 -4.77
C PHE A 81 -2.37 -1.40 -5.78
N VAL A 82 -3.66 -1.26 -5.49
CA VAL A 82 -4.71 -1.71 -6.39
C VAL A 82 -5.36 -0.51 -7.08
N GLU A 83 -5.23 -0.47 -8.40
CA GLU A 83 -6.04 0.36 -9.32
C GLU A 83 -7.08 -0.58 -9.94
N GLN A 84 -8.20 -0.76 -9.25
CA GLN A 84 -9.10 -1.91 -9.47
C GLN A 84 -9.43 -2.16 -10.96
N PRO A 85 -9.40 -3.43 -11.44
CA PRO A 85 -9.01 -4.67 -10.75
C PRO A 85 -7.53 -5.04 -10.93
N ARG A 86 -6.66 -4.04 -11.13
CA ARG A 86 -5.24 -4.22 -11.45
C ARG A 86 -4.38 -4.05 -10.21
N LEU A 87 -3.43 -4.96 -10.01
CA LEU A 87 -2.32 -4.73 -9.10
C LEU A 87 -1.29 -3.89 -9.83
N MET A 88 -0.87 -2.80 -9.21
CA MET A 88 0.10 -1.85 -9.73
C MET A 88 1.35 -1.89 -8.86
N ALA A 89 2.49 -1.54 -9.43
CA ALA A 89 3.74 -1.32 -8.70
C ALA A 89 4.36 0.01 -9.09
N VAL A 90 4.98 0.68 -8.12
CA VAL A 90 5.79 1.88 -8.31
C VAL A 90 7.14 1.63 -7.68
N ARG A 91 8.21 1.79 -8.46
CA ARG A 91 9.58 1.80 -7.90
C ARG A 91 9.81 3.07 -7.11
N VAL A 92 10.43 2.92 -5.95
CA VAL A 92 10.73 4.02 -5.04
C VAL A 92 12.16 3.96 -4.54
N THR A 93 12.70 5.12 -4.23
CA THR A 93 13.95 5.29 -3.50
C THR A 93 13.59 6.03 -2.22
N THR A 94 13.96 5.51 -1.05
CA THR A 94 13.69 6.17 0.24
C THR A 94 14.86 7.03 0.73
N ARG A 95 16.06 6.84 0.15
CA ARG A 95 17.30 7.51 0.55
C ARG A 95 18.19 7.84 -0.65
N PRO A 96 18.90 8.98 -0.65
CA PRO A 96 18.93 10.00 0.43
C PRO A 96 17.65 10.85 0.51
N VAL A 97 16.88 10.93 -0.58
CA VAL A 97 15.61 11.65 -0.66
C VAL A 97 14.56 10.73 -1.29
N PHE A 98 13.30 10.85 -0.86
CA PHE A 98 12.23 10.08 -1.48
C PHE A 98 12.05 10.43 -2.95
N SER A 99 11.97 9.41 -3.79
CA SER A 99 11.54 9.55 -5.18
C SER A 99 10.73 8.33 -5.61
N CYS A 100 9.85 8.52 -6.59
CA CYS A 100 9.03 7.47 -7.15
C CYS A 100 9.03 7.53 -8.68
N GLY A 101 9.01 6.36 -9.33
CA GLY A 101 8.82 6.24 -10.77
C GLY A 101 7.34 6.28 -11.19
N ALA A 102 7.09 5.99 -12.46
CA ALA A 102 5.72 5.83 -12.96
C ALA A 102 5.10 4.49 -12.49
N PRO A 103 3.78 4.47 -12.16
CA PRO A 103 3.07 3.23 -11.92
C PRO A 103 3.08 2.30 -13.12
N ALA A 104 3.43 1.03 -12.89
CA ALA A 104 3.36 -0.03 -13.86
C ALA A 104 2.34 -1.07 -13.41
N ARG A 105 1.49 -1.52 -14.33
CA ARG A 105 0.59 -2.65 -14.06
C ARG A 105 1.43 -3.90 -13.88
N LEU A 106 1.18 -4.60 -12.78
CA LEU A 106 1.60 -5.97 -12.65
C LEU A 106 0.62 -6.85 -13.43
N PHE A 107 -0.39 -7.38 -12.76
CA PHE A 107 -1.42 -8.21 -13.36
C PHE A 107 -2.82 -7.69 -13.04
N GLU A 108 -3.80 -8.32 -13.65
CA GLU A 108 -5.21 -8.06 -13.40
C GLU A 108 -5.85 -9.30 -12.79
N SER A 109 -6.72 -9.11 -11.79
CA SER A 109 -7.43 -10.21 -11.16
C SER A 109 -8.76 -9.73 -10.61
N ARG A 110 -9.83 -10.49 -10.86
CA ARG A 110 -11.16 -10.21 -10.28
C ARG A 110 -11.14 -10.15 -8.75
N TYR A 111 -10.20 -10.84 -8.11
CA TYR A 111 -10.03 -10.89 -6.66
C TYR A 111 -9.45 -9.60 -6.07
N LEU A 112 -8.99 -8.68 -6.92
CA LEU A 112 -8.57 -7.34 -6.53
C LEU A 112 -9.73 -6.32 -6.63
N ARG A 113 -10.95 -6.76 -6.96
CA ARG A 113 -12.15 -5.93 -6.80
C ARG A 113 -12.51 -5.86 -5.32
N SER A 114 -12.09 -4.79 -4.68
CA SER A 114 -12.34 -4.56 -3.26
C SER A 114 -13.66 -3.81 -3.06
N VAL A 115 -14.77 -4.52 -3.29
CA VAL A 115 -16.13 -4.00 -3.13
C VAL A 115 -16.85 -4.84 -2.08
N SER A 116 -17.45 -4.20 -1.09
CA SER A 116 -18.32 -4.84 -0.10
C SER A 116 -19.72 -4.21 -0.15
N ALA A 117 -20.67 -4.82 0.57
CA ALA A 117 -22.00 -4.25 0.77
C ALA A 117 -21.97 -2.85 1.42
N SER A 118 -20.87 -2.50 2.11
CA SER A 118 -20.67 -1.22 2.79
C SER A 118 -19.78 -0.24 2.03
N GLY A 119 -19.40 -0.52 0.78
CA GLY A 119 -18.58 0.35 -0.07
C GLY A 119 -17.23 -0.24 -0.46
N VAL A 120 -16.29 0.61 -0.88
CA VAL A 120 -14.95 0.19 -1.30
C VAL A 120 -14.08 -0.09 -0.07
N ASN A 121 -13.55 -1.31 0.04
CA ASN A 121 -12.59 -1.64 1.09
C ASN A 121 -11.19 -1.16 0.67
N VAL A 122 -10.61 -0.22 1.41
CA VAL A 122 -9.31 0.39 1.07
C VAL A 122 -8.11 -0.37 1.63
N TYR A 123 -8.33 -1.42 2.41
CA TYR A 123 -7.29 -2.19 3.08
C TYR A 123 -6.74 -3.34 2.20
N PRO A 124 -5.45 -3.69 2.34
CA PRO A 124 -4.84 -4.80 1.61
C PRO A 124 -5.58 -6.13 1.78
N GLN A 125 -5.99 -6.72 0.66
CA GLN A 125 -6.51 -8.09 0.56
C GLN A 125 -5.47 -9.06 -0.03
N TYR A 126 -4.23 -8.59 -0.18
CA TYR A 126 -3.10 -9.36 -0.65
C TYR A 126 -1.90 -9.11 0.26
N ASP A 127 -0.94 -10.03 0.20
CA ASP A 127 0.37 -9.85 0.77
C ASP A 127 1.47 -10.34 -0.18
N VAL A 128 2.69 -9.89 0.07
CA VAL A 128 3.88 -10.21 -0.72
C VAL A 128 4.82 -11.06 0.14
N SER A 129 5.32 -12.15 -0.42
CA SER A 129 6.31 -12.99 0.27
C SER A 129 7.58 -12.20 0.61
N SER A 130 8.30 -12.61 1.65
CA SER A 130 9.54 -11.95 2.08
C SER A 130 10.65 -11.96 1.01
N ASP A 131 10.67 -12.99 0.15
CA ASP A 131 11.55 -13.07 -1.03
C ASP A 131 11.06 -12.20 -2.20
N SER A 132 9.93 -11.51 -2.03
CA SER A 132 9.22 -10.67 -3.00
C SER A 132 8.70 -11.38 -4.25
N LYS A 133 8.82 -12.70 -4.37
CA LYS A 133 8.53 -13.43 -5.62
C LYS A 133 7.08 -13.90 -5.77
N ARG A 134 6.26 -13.78 -4.72
CA ARG A 134 4.91 -14.33 -4.68
C ARG A 134 3.94 -13.35 -4.06
N PHE A 135 2.72 -13.39 -4.57
CA PHE A 135 1.56 -12.74 -3.95
C PHE A 135 0.61 -13.80 -3.43
N VAL A 136 0.08 -13.57 -2.24
CA VAL A 136 -1.10 -14.26 -1.73
C VAL A 136 -2.26 -13.29 -1.82
N ILE A 137 -3.36 -13.69 -2.46
CA ILE A 137 -4.59 -12.88 -2.54
C ILE A 137 -5.69 -13.68 -1.85
N LEU A 138 -6.37 -13.02 -0.91
CA LEU A 138 -7.51 -13.61 -0.21
C LEU A 138 -8.78 -13.39 -1.04
N ASP A 139 -9.43 -14.48 -1.39
CA ASP A 139 -10.76 -14.45 -1.98
C ASP A 139 -11.83 -14.58 -0.89
N ARG A 140 -12.79 -13.65 -0.89
CA ARG A 140 -14.05 -13.79 -0.14
C ARG A 140 -15.18 -13.88 -1.15
N PRO A 141 -15.53 -15.08 -1.64
CA PRO A 141 -16.66 -15.23 -2.53
C PRO A 141 -17.95 -14.78 -1.82
N ALA A 142 -18.86 -14.13 -2.54
CA ALA A 142 -20.18 -13.80 -2.00
C ALA A 142 -21.04 -15.08 -1.90
N GLY A 143 -21.50 -15.42 -0.70
CA GLY A 143 -22.29 -16.63 -0.40
C GLY A 143 -21.48 -17.73 0.32
N GLU A 144 -22.13 -18.85 0.64
CA GLU A 144 -21.54 -20.04 1.32
C GLU A 144 -20.51 -20.80 0.46
N GLN A 145 -19.67 -20.11 -0.32
CA GLN A 145 -18.55 -20.74 -0.99
C GLN A 145 -17.32 -20.74 -0.07
N PRO A 146 -16.53 -21.82 -0.04
CA PRO A 146 -15.34 -21.89 0.80
C PRO A 146 -14.34 -20.80 0.38
N LEU A 147 -13.72 -20.16 1.39
CA LEU A 147 -12.59 -19.24 1.18
C LEU A 147 -11.53 -19.92 0.31
N SER A 148 -11.14 -19.26 -0.78
CA SER A 148 -10.09 -19.75 -1.67
C SER A 148 -8.82 -18.90 -1.53
N ILE A 149 -7.65 -19.54 -1.61
CA ILE A 149 -6.35 -18.86 -1.55
C ILE A 149 -5.73 -18.92 -2.95
N HIS A 150 -5.52 -17.77 -3.56
CA HIS A 150 -4.82 -17.66 -4.84
C HIS A 150 -3.36 -17.28 -4.62
N VAL A 151 -2.44 -18.09 -5.15
CA VAL A 151 -0.99 -17.83 -5.11
C VAL A 151 -0.49 -17.55 -6.53
N VAL A 152 0.12 -16.38 -6.73
CA VAL A 152 0.74 -15.99 -8.01
C VAL A 152 2.25 -16.11 -7.90
N HIS A 153 2.91 -16.69 -8.91
CA HIS A 153 4.35 -17.00 -8.90
C HIS A 153 5.11 -16.32 -10.06
N ASN A 154 6.43 -16.13 -9.88
CA ASN A 154 7.44 -15.83 -10.94
C ASN A 154 7.27 -14.53 -11.74
N TRP A 155 6.65 -13.51 -11.14
CA TRP A 155 6.32 -12.26 -11.82
C TRP A 155 7.52 -11.40 -12.28
N PHE A 156 8.69 -11.48 -11.63
CA PHE A 156 9.85 -10.64 -11.99
C PHE A 156 10.50 -10.99 -13.33
N GLU A 157 10.29 -12.19 -13.86
CA GLU A 157 10.85 -12.57 -15.17
C GLU A 157 10.08 -11.92 -16.34
N GLU A 158 8.85 -11.44 -16.11
CA GLU A 158 8.04 -10.75 -17.13
C GLU A 158 8.46 -9.28 -17.40
N PHE A 159 9.35 -8.69 -16.58
CA PHE A 159 9.81 -7.30 -16.74
C PHE A 159 11.24 -7.17 -17.29
N ARG A 160 11.90 -8.28 -17.65
CA ARG A 160 13.25 -8.24 -18.23
C ARG A 160 13.30 -8.05 -19.75
N GLY A 161 12.18 -7.81 -20.41
CA GLY A 161 12.18 -7.57 -21.85
C GLY A 161 10.93 -6.90 -22.36
N LYS A 162 10.89 -5.56 -22.29
CA LYS A 162 10.31 -4.68 -23.30
C LYS A 162 11.08 -3.36 -23.31
#